data_AF-A0A9D7LUB7-F1
#
_entry.id   AF-A0A9D7LUB7-F1
#
_cell.length_a   1.000
_cell.length_b   1.000
_cell.length_c   1.000
_cell.angle_alpha   90.00
_cell.angle_beta   90.00
_cell.angle_gamma   90.00
#
_symmetry.space_group_name_H-M   'P 1'
#
loop_
_entity.id
_entity.type
_entity.pdbx_description
1 polymer ?
#
loop_
_entity_poly.entity_id
_entity_poly.type
_entity_poly.pdbx_seq_one_letter_code
_entity_poly.pdbx_strand_id
1 'polypeptide(L)'
;MATLETRLRDLATGIGTKVKAVMTLINGNVADLSALTTTTKTNLVAALNEVRALAAGKQDALGFTPIDAATKGAAGGVASLDGGGKVPASQLPAFVDDVLEYANLAAFPGSGTSGALYVAIDTGFIYRWSGSAYVHIDGSPGSTDAVPEGATNLYFTNARAVSALNASLGTVDTDYAAVFTTALS
;
A
#
# COMPACT_ATOMS: atom_id res chain seq x y z
N MET A 1 27.42 16.70 91.51
CA MET A 1 27.09 17.73 90.49
C MET A 1 28.32 17.93 89.62
N ALA A 2 28.18 17.89 88.29
CA ALA A 2 29.30 18.19 87.39
C ALA A 2 29.80 19.62 87.61
N THR A 3 31.10 19.84 87.59
CA THR A 3 31.70 21.18 87.70
C THR A 3 31.32 22.03 86.48
N LEU A 4 31.36 23.36 86.63
CA LEU A 4 31.16 24.27 85.50
C LEU A 4 32.12 23.97 84.34
N GLU A 5 33.36 23.62 84.66
CA GLU A 5 34.39 23.23 83.71
C GLU A 5 34.00 21.97 82.91
N THR A 6 33.47 20.95 83.58
CA THR A 6 32.97 19.73 82.92
C THR A 6 31.77 20.05 82.02
N ARG A 7 30.82 20.87 82.49
CA ARG A 7 29.67 21.29 81.67
C ARG A 7 30.09 22.07 80.43
N LEU A 8 31.14 22.89 80.54
CA LEU A 8 31.65 23.69 79.42
C LEU A 8 32.37 22.80 78.40
N ARG A 9 33.14 21.81 78.85
CA ARG A 9 33.75 20.79 77.98
C ARG A 9 32.71 19.97 77.24
N ASP A 10 31.69 19.47 77.95
CA ASP A 10 30.63 18.66 77.36
C ASP A 10 29.84 19.44 76.30
N LEU A 11 29.58 20.73 76.56
CA LEU A 11 28.95 21.62 75.60
C LEU A 11 29.83 21.81 74.35
N ALA A 12 31.12 22.07 74.53
CA ALA A 12 32.06 22.25 73.41
C ALA A 12 32.15 20.98 72.54
N THR A 13 32.27 19.81 73.16
CA THR A 13 32.28 18.52 72.46
C THR A 13 30.95 18.25 71.77
N GLY A 14 29.82 18.51 72.44
CA GLY A 14 28.49 18.33 71.87
C GLY A 14 28.22 19.22 70.66
N ILE A 15 28.66 20.48 70.70
CA ILE A 15 28.60 21.39 69.55
C ILE A 15 29.49 20.87 68.42
N GLY A 16 30.74 20.49 68.71
CA GLY A 16 31.66 19.93 67.72
C GLY A 16 31.09 18.70 66.99
N THR A 17 30.47 17.78 67.73
CA THR A 17 29.82 16.59 67.15
C THR A 17 28.62 16.97 66.26
N LYS A 18 27.78 17.92 66.68
CA LYS A 18 26.63 18.38 65.88
C LYS A 18 27.06 19.12 64.61
N VAL A 19 28.08 19.97 64.69
CA VAL A 19 28.67 20.67 63.53
C VAL A 19 29.26 19.67 62.55
N LYS A 20 30.00 18.66 63.05
CA LYS A 20 30.54 17.58 62.22
C LYS A 20 29.42 16.79 61.52
N ALA A 21 28.33 16.48 62.22
CA ALA A 21 27.18 15.79 61.64
C ALA A 21 26.48 16.62 60.54
N VAL A 22 26.32 17.93 60.74
CA VAL A 22 25.78 18.85 59.72
C VAL A 22 26.71 18.94 58.52
N MET A 23 28.03 19.05 58.72
CA MET A 23 29.01 19.01 57.63
C MET A 23 28.97 17.68 56.87
N THR A 24 28.82 16.55 57.57
CA THR A 24 28.66 15.24 56.93
C THR A 24 27.36 15.13 56.15
N LEU A 25 26.24 15.66 56.63
CA LEU A 25 24.97 15.71 55.90
C LEU A 25 25.06 16.61 54.66
N ILE A 26 25.70 17.78 54.79
CA ILE A 26 25.95 18.70 53.67
C ILE A 26 26.85 18.02 52.64
N ASN A 27 28.01 17.49 53.05
CA ASN A 27 28.97 16.86 52.15
C ASN A 27 28.47 15.51 51.59
N GLY A 28 27.67 14.76 52.35
CA GLY A 28 27.09 13.48 51.94
C GLY A 28 25.90 13.62 50.98
N ASN A 29 25.14 14.72 51.09
CA ASN A 29 24.16 15.11 50.07
C ASN A 29 24.82 15.81 48.86
N VAL A 30 26.08 16.22 48.99
CA VAL A 30 27.01 16.54 47.89
C VAL A 30 27.76 15.26 47.49
N ALA A 31 27.02 14.15 47.34
CA ALA A 31 27.57 12.96 46.69
C ALA A 31 27.91 13.32 45.23
N ASP A 32 29.18 13.53 44.99
CA ASP A 32 29.89 13.64 43.73
C ASP A 32 29.09 14.04 42.47
N LEU A 33 28.78 15.34 42.33
CA LEU A 33 28.33 15.93 41.07
C LEU A 33 29.37 15.78 39.94
N SER A 34 30.62 15.39 40.22
CA SER A 34 31.64 15.25 39.17
C SER A 34 31.39 14.05 38.26
N ALA A 35 30.65 13.04 38.74
CA ALA A 35 30.17 11.93 37.92
C ALA A 35 29.06 12.34 36.94
N LEU A 36 28.41 13.50 37.16
CA LEU A 36 27.41 14.02 36.24
C LEU A 36 28.12 14.72 35.07
N THR A 37 27.84 14.26 33.86
CA THR A 37 28.44 14.79 32.62
C THR A 37 27.79 16.08 32.13
N THR A 38 26.92 16.70 32.94
CA THR A 38 26.26 17.98 32.64
C THR A 38 27.27 19.14 32.57
N THR A 39 26.99 20.11 31.72
CA THR A 39 27.78 21.34 31.58
C THR A 39 27.61 22.28 32.78
N THR A 40 26.48 22.20 33.49
CA THR A 40 26.15 23.00 34.67
C THR A 40 26.33 22.18 35.95
N LYS A 41 27.23 22.61 36.84
CA LYS A 41 27.59 21.88 38.08
C LYS A 41 27.49 22.71 39.36
N THR A 42 26.93 23.93 39.28
CA THR A 42 26.91 24.89 40.39
C THR A 42 26.06 24.40 41.58
N ASN A 43 25.00 23.63 41.31
CA ASN A 43 24.20 22.92 42.31
C ASN A 43 23.36 21.81 41.64
N LEU A 44 22.75 20.93 42.45
CA LEU A 44 21.95 19.80 41.98
C LEU A 44 20.73 20.20 41.14
N VAL A 45 20.07 21.31 41.50
CA VAL A 45 18.88 21.80 40.78
C VAL A 45 19.26 22.26 39.37
N ALA A 46 20.39 22.95 39.24
CA ALA A 46 20.89 23.44 37.96
C ALA A 46 21.27 22.27 37.03
N ALA A 47 21.97 21.27 37.56
CA ALA A 47 22.35 20.10 36.77
C ALA A 47 21.13 19.24 36.37
N LEU A 48 20.14 19.10 37.26
CA LEU A 48 18.88 18.41 36.96
C LEU A 48 18.06 19.15 35.89
N ASN A 49 18.00 20.48 35.95
CA ASN A 49 17.31 21.28 34.95
C ASN A 49 17.94 21.13 33.56
N GLU A 50 19.26 20.98 33.47
CA GLU A 50 19.95 20.70 32.22
C GLU A 50 19.57 19.33 31.65
N VAL A 51 19.61 18.27 32.46
CA VAL A 51 19.18 16.92 32.02
C VAL A 51 17.72 16.92 31.59
N ARG A 52 16.84 17.63 32.31
CA ARG A 52 15.43 17.79 31.94
C ARG A 52 15.28 18.50 30.59
N ALA A 53 16.04 19.56 30.35
CA ALA A 53 16.02 20.29 29.08
C ALA A 53 16.53 19.42 27.92
N LEU A 54 17.63 18.69 28.13
CA LEU A 54 18.16 17.71 27.18
C LEU A 54 17.12 16.65 26.83
N ALA A 55 16.43 16.10 27.83
CA ALA A 55 15.39 15.10 27.64
C ALA A 55 14.18 15.66 26.88
N ALA A 56 13.72 16.88 27.22
CA ALA A 56 12.64 17.56 26.51
C ALA A 56 12.98 17.82 25.03
N GLY A 57 14.23 18.18 24.73
CA GLY A 57 14.69 18.43 23.36
C GLY A 57 15.03 17.18 22.53
N LYS A 58 14.93 15.96 23.08
CA LYS A 58 15.26 14.74 22.32
C LYS A 58 14.26 14.41 21.21
N GLN A 59 13.01 14.86 21.30
CA GLN A 59 12.01 14.61 20.25
C GLN A 59 12.46 15.17 18.90
N ASP A 60 12.98 16.40 18.90
CA ASP A 60 13.53 17.05 17.70
C ASP A 60 14.82 16.38 17.23
N ALA A 61 15.71 16.01 18.16
CA ALA A 61 17.00 15.39 17.84
C ALA A 61 16.88 13.99 17.22
N LEU A 62 15.79 13.27 17.53
CA LEU A 62 15.49 11.96 16.94
C LEU A 62 14.87 12.06 15.54
N GLY A 63 14.62 13.28 15.03
CA GLY A 63 13.96 13.50 13.75
C GLY A 63 12.52 13.00 13.74
N PHE A 64 11.89 12.88 14.91
CA PHE A 64 10.51 12.45 15.02
C PHE A 64 9.58 13.65 14.82
N THR A 65 9.03 13.77 13.63
CA THR A 65 7.89 14.65 13.36
C THR A 65 6.62 13.82 13.48
N PRO A 66 5.77 14.03 14.49
CA PRO A 66 4.51 13.33 14.60
C PRO A 66 3.67 13.59 13.35
N ILE A 67 2.97 12.55 12.89
CA ILE A 67 1.95 12.76 11.88
C ILE A 67 0.83 13.62 12.47
N ASP A 68 0.44 14.67 11.75
CA ASP A 68 -0.74 15.43 12.12
C ASP A 68 -1.98 14.55 11.88
N ALA A 69 -2.70 14.23 12.95
CA ALA A 69 -3.90 13.40 12.88
C ALA A 69 -4.96 13.98 11.95
N ALA A 70 -5.00 15.31 11.75
CA ALA A 70 -5.91 15.97 10.81
C ALA A 70 -5.58 15.67 9.34
N THR A 71 -4.32 15.32 9.04
CA THR A 71 -3.90 14.96 7.66
C THR A 71 -4.15 13.49 7.33
N LYS A 72 -4.48 12.66 8.33
CA LYS A 72 -4.68 11.22 8.13
C LYS A 72 -6.05 10.95 7.52
N GLY A 73 -6.04 10.45 6.29
CA GLY A 73 -7.26 10.17 5.51
C GLY A 73 -7.94 11.40 4.93
N ALA A 74 -7.32 12.58 5.05
CA ALA A 74 -7.77 13.81 4.41
C ALA A 74 -7.22 13.91 2.96
N ALA A 75 -7.94 14.63 2.10
CA ALA A 75 -7.48 14.93 0.75
C ALA A 75 -6.15 15.71 0.80
N GLY A 76 -5.16 15.29 0.02
CA GLY A 76 -3.81 15.89 0.03
C GLY A 76 -2.95 15.51 1.23
N GLY A 77 -3.44 14.66 2.13
CA GLY A 77 -2.70 14.13 3.27
C GLY A 77 -2.15 12.73 3.02
N VAL A 78 -2.09 11.92 4.09
CA VAL A 78 -1.63 10.52 4.01
C VAL A 78 -2.81 9.55 4.06
N ALA A 79 -2.64 8.36 3.50
CA ALA A 79 -3.61 7.28 3.65
C ALA A 79 -3.74 6.82 5.12
N SER A 80 -4.95 6.42 5.51
CA SER A 80 -5.22 5.76 6.78
C SER A 80 -5.16 4.23 6.63
N LEU A 81 -5.10 3.50 7.75
CA LEU A 81 -5.23 2.05 7.77
C LEU A 81 -6.48 1.66 8.57
N ASP A 82 -7.19 0.63 8.12
CA ASP A 82 -8.29 -0.02 8.83
C ASP A 82 -7.80 -0.93 9.96
N GLY A 83 -8.73 -1.62 10.64
CA GLY A 83 -8.40 -2.55 11.73
C GLY A 83 -7.56 -3.76 11.31
N GLY A 84 -7.45 -4.05 10.01
CA GLY A 84 -6.58 -5.09 9.45
C GLY A 84 -5.24 -4.56 8.94
N GLY A 85 -4.95 -3.26 9.12
CA GLY A 85 -3.71 -2.65 8.65
C GLY A 85 -3.69 -2.39 7.13
N LYS A 86 -4.85 -2.28 6.49
CA LYS A 86 -4.97 -2.01 5.04
C LYS A 86 -5.53 -0.61 4.78
N VAL A 87 -5.21 -0.04 3.62
CA VAL A 87 -5.83 1.22 3.18
C VAL A 87 -7.32 0.94 2.87
N PRO A 88 -8.28 1.65 3.48
CA PRO A 88 -9.71 1.47 3.18
C PRO A 88 -10.01 1.74 1.70
N ALA A 89 -10.92 0.95 1.10
CA ALA A 89 -11.30 1.09 -0.31
C ALA A 89 -11.81 2.50 -0.67
N SER A 90 -12.40 3.22 0.29
CA SER A 90 -12.85 4.62 0.11
C SER A 90 -11.71 5.62 -0.12
N GLN A 91 -10.46 5.25 0.18
CA GLN A 91 -9.25 6.06 -0.08
C GLN A 91 -8.51 5.59 -1.34
N LEU A 92 -9.00 4.55 -2.00
CA LEU A 92 -8.46 4.07 -3.26
C LEU A 92 -9.30 4.62 -4.42
N PRO A 93 -8.67 4.90 -5.57
CA PRO A 93 -9.44 5.13 -6.78
C PRO A 93 -10.30 3.91 -7.12
N ALA A 94 -11.47 4.14 -7.72
CA ALA A 94 -12.43 3.07 -8.05
C ALA A 94 -11.84 1.96 -8.93
N PHE A 95 -10.79 2.26 -9.71
CA PHE A 95 -10.13 1.27 -10.56
C PHE A 95 -9.21 0.29 -9.81
N VAL A 96 -9.14 0.39 -8.49
CA VAL A 96 -8.45 -0.59 -7.64
C VAL A 96 -9.45 -1.63 -7.08
N ASP A 97 -10.75 -1.45 -7.36
CA ASP A 97 -11.84 -2.39 -7.05
C ASP A 97 -12.71 -2.60 -8.31
N ASP A 98 -12.04 -3.08 -9.37
CA ASP A 98 -12.43 -2.86 -10.77
C ASP A 98 -13.56 -3.73 -11.31
N VAL A 99 -14.09 -4.70 -10.55
CA VAL A 99 -15.11 -5.64 -11.04
C VAL A 99 -16.38 -5.45 -10.23
N LEU A 100 -17.31 -4.68 -10.80
CA LEU A 100 -18.62 -4.44 -10.22
C LEU A 100 -19.63 -5.43 -10.82
N GLU A 101 -20.15 -6.34 -10.00
CA GLU A 101 -21.11 -7.35 -10.44
C GLU A 101 -22.55 -6.93 -10.14
N TYR A 102 -23.44 -7.10 -11.12
CA TYR A 102 -24.87 -6.81 -11.00
C TYR A 102 -25.67 -7.96 -11.59
N ALA A 103 -26.94 -8.07 -11.18
CA ALA A 103 -27.81 -9.16 -11.63
C ALA A 103 -27.96 -9.23 -13.17
N ASN A 104 -28.01 -8.07 -13.84
CA ASN A 104 -28.12 -7.95 -15.30
C ASN A 104 -27.69 -6.55 -15.78
N LEU A 105 -27.59 -6.33 -17.09
CA LEU A 105 -27.22 -5.03 -17.69
C LEU A 105 -28.17 -3.89 -17.29
N ALA A 106 -29.46 -4.16 -17.12
CA ALA A 106 -30.44 -3.15 -16.73
C ALA A 106 -30.30 -2.71 -15.26
N ALA A 107 -29.64 -3.51 -14.43
CA ALA A 107 -29.31 -3.20 -13.05
C ALA A 107 -28.04 -2.35 -12.89
N PHE A 108 -27.33 -2.05 -13.98
CA PHE A 108 -26.16 -1.18 -13.92
C PHE A 108 -26.58 0.26 -13.55
N PRO A 109 -25.71 1.02 -12.86
CA PRO A 109 -25.93 2.45 -12.64
C PRO A 109 -26.19 3.19 -13.95
N GLY A 110 -26.99 4.27 -13.93
CA GLY A 110 -27.26 5.04 -15.15
C GLY A 110 -26.01 5.65 -15.79
N SER A 111 -25.00 5.98 -14.98
CA SER A 111 -23.66 6.37 -15.41
C SER A 111 -22.63 5.51 -14.70
N GLY A 112 -21.70 4.94 -15.47
CA GLY A 112 -20.59 4.17 -14.93
C GLY A 112 -19.45 5.05 -14.42
N THR A 113 -18.52 4.41 -13.71
CA THR A 113 -17.25 4.98 -13.30
C THR A 113 -16.22 4.75 -14.39
N SER A 114 -15.53 5.81 -14.80
CA SER A 114 -14.46 5.70 -15.82
C SER A 114 -13.39 4.70 -15.39
N GLY A 115 -13.08 3.76 -16.27
CA GLY A 115 -12.07 2.72 -16.03
C GLY A 115 -12.59 1.44 -15.37
N ALA A 116 -13.76 1.46 -14.73
CA ALA A 116 -14.32 0.28 -14.07
C ALA A 116 -14.88 -0.75 -15.07
N LEU A 117 -14.75 -2.03 -14.72
CA LEU A 117 -15.42 -3.14 -15.38
C LEU A 117 -16.71 -3.51 -14.64
N TYR A 118 -17.73 -3.82 -15.43
CA TYR A 118 -19.05 -4.18 -14.95
C TYR A 118 -19.40 -5.58 -15.47
N VAL A 119 -19.89 -6.45 -14.60
CA VAL A 119 -20.28 -7.83 -14.95
C VAL A 119 -21.78 -7.98 -14.78
N ALA A 120 -22.46 -8.37 -15.84
CA ALA A 120 -23.85 -8.79 -15.79
C ALA A 120 -23.90 -10.31 -15.50
N ILE A 121 -24.30 -10.69 -14.28
CA ILE A 121 -24.22 -12.09 -13.79
C ILE A 121 -25.11 -13.03 -14.61
N ASP A 122 -26.28 -12.56 -15.06
CA ASP A 122 -27.21 -13.34 -15.87
C ASP A 122 -26.63 -13.84 -17.19
N THR A 123 -25.73 -13.06 -17.79
CA THR A 123 -25.12 -13.35 -19.10
C THR A 123 -23.63 -13.71 -19.00
N GLY A 124 -22.98 -13.39 -17.88
CA GLY A 124 -21.53 -13.46 -17.72
C GLY A 124 -20.77 -12.43 -18.57
N PHE A 125 -21.48 -11.46 -19.17
CA PHE A 125 -20.86 -10.45 -20.03
C PHE A 125 -20.18 -9.37 -19.22
N ILE A 126 -19.01 -8.97 -19.71
CA ILE A 126 -18.21 -7.88 -19.16
C ILE A 126 -18.44 -6.63 -20.00
N TYR A 127 -18.59 -5.50 -19.34
CA TYR A 127 -18.76 -4.19 -19.94
C TYR A 127 -17.75 -3.20 -19.35
N ARG A 128 -17.38 -2.19 -20.13
CA ARG A 128 -16.58 -1.04 -19.68
C ARG A 128 -17.39 0.23 -19.85
N TRP A 129 -17.28 1.17 -18.91
CA TRP A 129 -17.83 2.51 -19.10
C TRP A 129 -16.94 3.34 -20.03
N SER A 130 -17.48 3.82 -21.15
CA SER A 130 -16.73 4.63 -22.14
C SER A 130 -16.65 6.12 -21.82
N GLY A 131 -17.34 6.57 -20.77
CA GLY A 131 -17.60 7.98 -20.49
C GLY A 131 -19.02 8.43 -20.82
N SER A 132 -19.73 7.70 -21.69
CA SER A 132 -21.12 8.01 -22.09
C SER A 132 -22.05 6.80 -22.15
N ALA A 133 -21.51 5.59 -22.32
CA ALA A 133 -22.29 4.36 -22.37
C ALA A 133 -21.49 3.17 -21.86
N TYR A 134 -22.20 2.09 -21.54
CA TYR A 134 -21.60 0.78 -21.32
C TYR A 134 -21.28 0.13 -22.66
N VAL A 135 -20.01 -0.21 -22.87
CA VAL A 135 -19.52 -0.90 -24.05
C VAL A 135 -19.20 -2.33 -23.67
N HIS A 136 -19.86 -3.29 -24.32
CA HIS A 136 -19.58 -4.71 -24.14
C HIS A 136 -18.12 -5.02 -24.54
N ILE A 137 -17.46 -5.83 -23.74
CA ILE A 137 -16.15 -6.39 -24.07
C ILE A 137 -16.40 -7.80 -24.60
N ASP A 138 -16.35 -7.93 -25.93
CA ASP A 138 -16.45 -9.23 -26.57
C ASP A 138 -15.25 -10.11 -26.17
N GLY A 139 -15.55 -11.31 -25.70
CA GLY A 139 -14.54 -12.34 -25.51
C GLY A 139 -14.00 -12.84 -26.85
N SER A 140 -12.84 -13.50 -26.81
CA SER A 140 -12.40 -14.30 -27.96
C SER A 140 -13.44 -15.39 -28.24
N PRO A 141 -13.79 -15.66 -29.52
CA PRO A 141 -14.67 -16.77 -29.89
C PRO A 141 -14.06 -18.14 -29.54
N GLY A 142 -12.79 -18.20 -29.10
CA GLY A 142 -12.13 -19.41 -28.60
C GLY A 142 -11.56 -20.29 -29.72
N SER A 143 -12.27 -20.40 -30.85
CA SER A 143 -11.78 -21.01 -32.09
C SER A 143 -12.38 -20.31 -33.31
N THR A 144 -11.84 -20.61 -34.49
CA THR A 144 -12.39 -20.14 -35.77
C THR A 144 -13.78 -20.71 -36.05
N ASP A 145 -14.13 -21.86 -35.46
CA ASP A 145 -15.43 -22.52 -35.68
C ASP A 145 -16.59 -21.75 -35.04
N ALA A 146 -16.29 -20.95 -34.01
CA ALA A 146 -17.27 -20.12 -33.31
C ALA A 146 -17.42 -18.71 -33.93
N VAL A 147 -16.66 -18.39 -34.98
CA VAL A 147 -16.79 -17.14 -35.72
C VAL A 147 -17.83 -17.32 -36.84
N PRO A 148 -18.95 -16.59 -36.83
CA PRO A 148 -19.90 -16.65 -37.94
C PRO A 148 -19.22 -16.23 -39.24
N GLU A 149 -19.20 -17.12 -40.23
CA GLU A 149 -18.60 -16.81 -41.51
C GLU A 149 -19.47 -15.79 -42.27
N GLY A 150 -18.88 -14.64 -42.64
CA GLY A 150 -19.58 -13.62 -43.44
C GLY A 150 -19.68 -14.00 -44.91
N ALA A 151 -20.54 -13.34 -45.69
CA ALA A 151 -20.80 -13.69 -47.10
C ALA A 151 -19.57 -13.68 -48.02
N THR A 152 -18.51 -12.95 -47.66
CA THR A 152 -17.29 -12.80 -48.47
C THR A 152 -16.07 -13.55 -47.93
N ASN A 153 -15.96 -13.77 -46.61
CA ASN A 153 -14.77 -14.38 -46.00
C ASN A 153 -15.15 -15.62 -45.20
N LEU A 154 -15.20 -16.75 -45.92
CA LEU A 154 -15.40 -18.09 -45.36
C LEU A 154 -14.02 -18.71 -45.13
N TYR A 155 -13.68 -19.06 -43.89
CA TYR A 155 -12.41 -19.68 -43.53
C TYR A 155 -12.32 -21.10 -44.09
N PHE A 156 -13.47 -21.78 -44.25
CA PHE A 156 -13.55 -23.05 -44.94
C PHE A 156 -14.96 -23.27 -45.53
N THR A 157 -15.03 -23.59 -46.83
CA THR A 157 -16.21 -24.27 -47.39
C THR A 157 -15.79 -25.39 -48.32
N ASN A 158 -16.61 -26.44 -48.39
CA ASN A 158 -16.45 -27.50 -49.39
C ASN A 158 -16.38 -26.91 -50.81
N ALA A 159 -17.15 -25.86 -51.11
CA ALA A 159 -17.12 -25.19 -52.41
C ALA A 159 -15.76 -24.53 -52.70
N ARG A 160 -15.19 -23.75 -51.77
CA ARG A 160 -13.85 -23.14 -51.94
C ARG A 160 -12.75 -24.18 -52.03
N ALA A 161 -12.83 -25.24 -51.21
CA ALA A 161 -11.89 -26.35 -51.24
C ALA A 161 -11.92 -27.06 -52.61
N VAL A 162 -13.11 -27.32 -53.14
CA VAL A 162 -13.30 -27.91 -54.48
C VAL A 162 -12.83 -26.95 -55.58
N SER A 163 -13.13 -25.65 -55.52
CA SER A 163 -12.65 -24.67 -56.50
C SER A 163 -11.12 -24.57 -56.53
N ALA A 164 -10.46 -24.54 -55.37
CA ALA A 164 -9.01 -24.53 -55.27
C ALA A 164 -8.39 -25.82 -55.84
N LEU A 165 -8.98 -26.98 -55.52
CA LEU A 165 -8.55 -28.26 -56.07
C LEU A 165 -8.69 -28.30 -57.60
N ASN A 166 -9.84 -27.90 -58.13
CA ASN A 166 -10.08 -27.87 -59.57
C ASN A 166 -9.13 -26.90 -60.29
N ALA A 167 -8.82 -25.75 -59.69
CA ALA A 167 -7.82 -24.83 -60.23
C ALA A 167 -6.41 -25.45 -60.30
N SER A 168 -6.05 -26.30 -59.32
CA SER A 168 -4.76 -27.01 -59.31
C SER A 168 -4.71 -28.21 -60.26
N LEU A 169 -5.83 -28.90 -60.47
CA LEU A 169 -5.91 -30.08 -61.33
C LEU A 169 -6.11 -29.71 -62.81
N GLY A 170 -6.49 -28.46 -63.10
CA GLY A 170 -6.80 -28.00 -64.45
C GLY A 170 -8.19 -28.45 -64.90
N THR A 171 -8.53 -28.19 -66.17
CA THR A 171 -9.78 -28.70 -66.75
C THR A 171 -9.76 -30.22 -66.77
N VAL A 172 -10.86 -30.86 -66.36
CA VAL A 172 -11.04 -32.31 -66.53
C VAL A 172 -10.71 -32.67 -67.97
N ASP A 173 -9.77 -33.58 -68.17
CA ASP A 173 -9.44 -34.09 -69.50
C ASP A 173 -10.65 -34.87 -70.03
N THR A 174 -11.46 -34.20 -70.83
CA THR A 174 -12.67 -34.77 -71.44
C THR A 174 -12.36 -35.59 -72.69
N ASP A 175 -11.11 -35.61 -73.15
CA ASP A 175 -10.70 -36.23 -74.41
C ASP A 175 -9.74 -37.42 -74.22
N TYR A 176 -9.81 -38.05 -73.05
CA TYR A 176 -9.02 -39.24 -72.73
C TYR A 176 -9.13 -40.31 -73.83
N ALA A 177 -10.31 -40.45 -74.45
CA ALA A 177 -10.54 -41.42 -75.52
C ALA A 177 -9.77 -41.08 -76.82
N ALA A 178 -9.77 -39.83 -77.29
CA ALA A 178 -9.03 -39.49 -78.52
C ALA A 178 -7.53 -39.43 -78.28
N VAL A 179 -7.07 -38.95 -77.11
CA VAL A 179 -5.65 -38.96 -76.74
C VAL A 179 -5.11 -40.39 -76.67
N PHE A 180 -5.84 -41.30 -76.02
CA PHE A 180 -5.47 -42.72 -75.93
C PHE A 180 -5.47 -43.40 -77.32
N THR A 181 -6.46 -43.09 -78.16
CA THR A 181 -6.56 -43.67 -79.51
C THR A 181 -5.43 -43.20 -80.42
N THR A 182 -5.02 -41.93 -80.31
CA THR A 182 -3.90 -41.35 -81.08
C THR A 182 -2.54 -41.90 -80.62
N ALA A 183 -2.40 -42.29 -79.35
CA ALA A 183 -1.17 -42.89 -78.82
C ALA A 183 -1.00 -44.38 -79.17
N LEU A 184 -2.07 -45.06 -79.57
CA LEU A 184 -2.05 -46.47 -79.98
C LEU A 184 -1.83 -46.68 -81.49
N SER A 185 -1.89 -45.62 -82.31
CA SER A 185 -1.63 -45.64 -83.75
C SER A 185 -0.19 -45.26 -84.09
#